data_AF-A0A6S7D5K2-F1
#
_entry.id   AF-A0A6S7D5K2-F1
#
_cell.length_a   1.000
_cell.length_b   1.000
_cell.length_c   1.000
_cell.angle_alpha   90.00
_cell.angle_beta   90.00
_cell.angle_gamma   90.00
#
_symmetry.space_group_name_H-M   'P 1'
#
loop_
_entity.id
_entity.type
_entity.pdbx_description
1 polymer ?
#
loop_
_entity_poly.entity_id
_entity_poly.type
_entity_poly.pdbx_seq_one_letter_code
_entity_poly.pdbx_strand_id
1 'polypeptide(L)'
;MFTFLSTPCRLVGAGMLAVALAGCAGSTGGARAEGAAAANAASSADSLAQTSWELVRWTQSGGALREIPHGDNGEPIRLTFLAQGKQYRVEGFSGCNRYMGSYKLQSGKLAIDAPAATRMACVPAARAALENDYLRALGAIDTFTLDSGGAPRHLTFNLRGGDVLEFERRQDPPTP
;
A
#
# COMPACT_ATOMS: atom_id res chain seq x y z
N MET A 1 35.04 -69.74 -36.44
CA MET A 1 34.54 -69.75 -35.04
C MET A 1 34.90 -68.40 -34.42
N PHE A 2 34.01 -67.81 -33.62
CA PHE A 2 34.04 -66.45 -33.01
C PHE A 2 33.43 -65.33 -33.89
N THR A 3 32.10 -65.17 -33.96
CA THR A 3 31.12 -64.51 -33.04
C THR A 3 30.97 -63.00 -33.31
N PHE A 4 29.77 -62.61 -33.75
CA PHE A 4 29.25 -61.25 -33.88
C PHE A 4 29.35 -60.44 -32.58
N LEU A 5 29.59 -59.12 -32.66
CA LEU A 5 28.92 -58.18 -31.76
C LEU A 5 28.82 -56.77 -32.35
N SER A 6 27.57 -56.33 -32.41
CA SER A 6 27.02 -55.06 -32.84
C SER A 6 27.37 -53.94 -31.85
N THR A 7 27.68 -52.73 -32.34
CA THR A 7 27.75 -51.53 -31.50
C THR A 7 26.83 -50.44 -32.05
N PRO A 8 25.90 -49.90 -31.25
CA PRO A 8 24.89 -48.96 -31.70
C PRO A 8 25.40 -47.53 -31.79
N CYS A 9 24.90 -46.83 -32.81
CA CYS A 9 24.89 -45.38 -32.93
C CYS A 9 24.22 -44.76 -31.70
N ARG A 10 24.96 -43.94 -30.92
CA ARG A 10 24.40 -43.10 -29.87
C ARG A 10 24.51 -41.63 -30.28
N LEU A 11 23.50 -41.16 -30.98
CA LEU A 11 23.11 -39.75 -31.02
C LEU A 11 22.05 -39.54 -29.95
N VAL A 12 22.39 -38.93 -28.82
CA VAL A 12 21.40 -38.28 -27.95
C VAL A 12 22.01 -36.98 -27.47
N GLY A 13 21.34 -35.89 -27.83
CA GLY A 13 21.85 -34.53 -27.80
C GLY A 13 22.07 -33.97 -26.40
N ALA A 14 23.06 -33.09 -26.32
CA ALA A 14 23.25 -32.21 -25.19
C ALA A 14 22.06 -31.25 -25.10
N GLY A 15 21.16 -31.50 -24.15
CA GLY A 15 20.10 -30.55 -23.78
C GLY A 15 20.73 -29.34 -23.10
N MET A 16 20.76 -28.20 -23.81
CA MET A 16 21.01 -26.91 -23.17
C MET A 16 19.79 -26.55 -22.33
N LEU A 17 19.89 -26.73 -21.02
CA LEU A 17 18.93 -26.23 -20.05
C LEU A 17 19.16 -24.71 -19.91
N ALA A 18 18.48 -23.91 -20.72
CA ALA A 18 18.46 -22.47 -20.57
C ALA A 18 17.66 -22.11 -19.32
N VAL A 19 18.36 -21.94 -18.20
CA VAL A 19 17.79 -21.36 -16.97
C VAL A 19 17.47 -19.90 -17.27
N ALA A 20 16.20 -19.62 -17.57
CA ALA A 20 15.69 -18.26 -17.66
C ALA A 20 15.74 -17.66 -16.25
N LEU A 21 16.79 -16.87 -15.97
CA LEU A 21 16.83 -15.95 -14.84
C LEU A 21 15.72 -14.93 -15.07
N ALA A 22 14.54 -15.18 -14.49
CA ALA A 22 13.52 -14.17 -14.32
C ALA A 22 14.09 -13.08 -13.40
N GLY A 23 14.73 -12.09 -14.00
CA GLY A 23 15.18 -10.90 -13.28
C GLY A 23 13.97 -10.24 -12.65
N CYS A 24 13.87 -10.26 -11.32
CA CYS A 24 12.94 -9.41 -10.62
C CYS A 24 13.34 -7.97 -10.95
N ALA A 25 12.62 -7.36 -11.90
CA ALA A 25 12.59 -5.91 -12.06
C ALA A 25 11.99 -5.35 -10.76
N GLY A 26 12.85 -5.17 -9.75
CA GLY A 26 12.51 -4.58 -8.48
C GLY A 26 12.12 -3.14 -8.73
N SER A 27 10.84 -2.90 -9.04
CA SER A 27 10.31 -1.54 -9.10
C SER A 27 10.50 -0.94 -7.71
N THR A 28 11.41 0.03 -7.65
CA THR A 28 11.66 0.92 -6.54
C THR A 28 10.38 1.69 -6.21
N GLY A 29 9.95 1.60 -4.95
CA GLY A 29 9.04 2.57 -4.32
C GLY A 29 7.54 2.31 -4.51
N GLY A 30 6.98 1.34 -3.79
CA GLY A 30 5.53 1.20 -3.66
C GLY A 30 5.14 -0.03 -2.84
N ALA A 31 4.13 0.11 -2.00
CA ALA A 31 3.54 -0.97 -1.23
C ALA A 31 2.93 -2.01 -2.16
N ARG A 32 3.20 -3.29 -1.92
CA ARG A 32 2.68 -4.40 -2.72
C ARG A 32 1.23 -4.69 -2.32
N ALA A 33 0.38 -4.89 -3.31
CA ALA A 33 -0.94 -5.43 -3.07
C ALA A 33 -0.84 -6.87 -2.54
N GLU A 34 -1.56 -7.16 -1.47
CA GLU A 34 -1.64 -8.48 -0.87
C GLU A 34 -3.08 -8.99 -0.91
N GLY A 35 -3.26 -10.18 -1.50
CA GLY A 35 -4.57 -10.77 -1.77
C GLY A 35 -5.22 -10.29 -3.07
N ALA A 36 -6.21 -11.06 -3.55
CA ALA A 36 -6.87 -10.83 -4.83
C ALA A 36 -7.61 -9.49 -4.89
N ALA A 37 -8.26 -9.07 -3.81
CA ALA A 37 -8.97 -7.80 -3.73
C ALA A 37 -8.04 -6.60 -3.95
N ALA A 38 -6.93 -6.55 -3.22
CA ALA A 38 -5.92 -5.50 -3.39
C ALA A 38 -5.28 -5.55 -4.78
N ALA A 39 -4.98 -6.74 -5.30
CA ALA A 39 -4.40 -6.89 -6.64
C ALA A 39 -5.35 -6.39 -7.75
N ASN A 40 -6.64 -6.69 -7.64
CA ASN A 40 -7.67 -6.20 -8.56
C ASN A 40 -7.79 -4.69 -8.49
N ALA A 41 -7.85 -4.10 -7.29
CA ALA A 41 -7.88 -2.64 -7.14
C ALA A 41 -6.61 -2.02 -7.75
N ALA A 42 -5.43 -2.59 -7.48
CA ALA A 42 -4.16 -2.09 -7.98
C ALA A 42 -3.93 -2.24 -9.50
N SER A 43 -4.89 -2.83 -10.22
CA SER A 43 -4.86 -2.92 -11.69
C SER A 43 -5.24 -1.61 -12.38
N SER A 44 -5.92 -0.70 -11.68
CA SER A 44 -6.34 0.61 -12.19
C SER A 44 -6.09 1.70 -11.15
N ALA A 45 -5.62 2.86 -11.60
CA ALA A 45 -5.42 4.02 -10.73
C ALA A 45 -6.73 4.58 -10.16
N ASP A 46 -7.85 4.35 -10.85
CA ASP A 46 -9.17 4.87 -10.47
C ASP A 46 -9.87 4.03 -9.39
N SER A 47 -9.36 2.84 -9.04
CA SER A 47 -10.05 1.92 -8.12
C SER A 47 -10.19 2.46 -6.69
N LEU A 48 -9.26 3.33 -6.26
CA LEU A 48 -9.35 4.05 -4.99
C LEU A 48 -9.81 5.50 -5.17
N ALA A 49 -10.01 5.96 -6.40
CA ALA A 49 -10.41 7.34 -6.64
C ALA A 49 -11.77 7.64 -6.00
N GLN A 50 -11.87 8.83 -5.40
CA GLN A 50 -13.07 9.30 -4.70
C GLN A 50 -13.48 8.34 -3.56
N THR A 51 -12.50 7.88 -2.77
CA THR A 51 -12.77 7.07 -1.56
C THR A 51 -12.25 7.76 -0.31
N SER A 52 -12.98 7.63 0.80
CA SER A 52 -12.62 8.22 2.10
C SER A 52 -12.48 7.15 3.17
N TRP A 53 -11.40 7.23 3.95
CA TRP A 53 -11.01 6.23 4.93
C TRP A 53 -10.70 6.89 6.27
N GLU A 54 -11.11 6.24 7.35
CA GLU A 54 -10.78 6.62 8.73
C GLU A 54 -9.83 5.61 9.33
N LEU A 55 -8.74 6.07 9.95
CA LEU A 55 -7.86 5.20 10.73
C LEU A 55 -8.56 4.82 12.03
N VAL A 56 -8.97 3.56 12.14
CA VAL A 56 -9.69 3.04 13.32
C VAL A 56 -8.79 2.28 14.29
N ARG A 57 -7.63 1.81 13.80
CA ARG A 57 -6.70 1.02 14.62
C ARG A 57 -5.27 1.17 14.14
N TRP A 58 -4.35 1.28 15.11
CA TRP A 58 -2.91 1.30 14.88
C TRP A 58 -2.26 0.37 15.87
N THR A 59 -1.80 -0.77 15.36
CA THR A 59 -1.06 -1.77 16.13
C THR A 59 0.43 -1.56 15.89
N GLN A 60 1.20 -1.37 16.96
CA GLN A 60 2.64 -1.25 16.88
C GLN A 60 3.28 -2.63 16.62
N SER A 61 4.50 -2.66 16.10
CA SER A 61 5.22 -3.92 15.80
C SER A 61 5.30 -4.94 16.96
N GLY A 62 5.25 -4.48 18.20
CA GLY A 62 5.17 -5.34 19.40
C GLY A 62 3.77 -5.86 19.75
N GLY A 63 2.76 -5.60 18.93
CA GLY A 63 1.35 -5.95 19.16
C GLY A 63 0.57 -4.99 20.07
N ALA A 64 1.24 -4.01 20.67
CA ALA A 64 0.60 -2.99 21.50
C ALA A 64 -0.28 -2.07 20.65
N LEU A 65 -1.42 -1.65 21.20
CA LEU A 65 -2.29 -0.68 20.54
C LEU A 65 -1.82 0.74 20.85
N ARG A 66 -1.61 1.51 19.78
CA ARG A 66 -1.36 2.94 19.88
C ARG A 66 -2.68 3.67 20.02
N GLU A 67 -2.71 4.66 20.91
CA GLU A 67 -3.84 5.57 21.05
C GLU A 67 -3.97 6.46 19.80
N ILE A 68 -5.19 6.58 19.28
CA ILE A 68 -5.54 7.43 18.12
C ILE A 68 -6.60 8.45 18.57
N PRO A 69 -6.22 9.53 19.25
CA PRO A 69 -7.18 10.52 19.70
C PRO A 69 -7.75 11.31 18.51
N HIS A 70 -9.00 11.71 18.61
CA HIS A 70 -9.68 12.59 17.63
C HIS A 70 -9.31 14.06 17.87
N GLY A 71 -9.30 14.88 16.82
CA GLY A 71 -9.08 16.32 16.90
C GLY A 71 -10.06 17.01 17.87
N ASP A 72 -9.80 18.25 18.23
CA ASP A 72 -10.59 18.98 19.25
C ASP A 72 -12.08 19.14 18.87
N ASN A 73 -12.37 19.09 17.58
CA ASN A 73 -13.71 19.07 16.97
C ASN A 73 -14.29 17.65 16.79
N GLY A 74 -13.67 16.62 17.38
CA GLY A 74 -14.04 15.22 17.21
C GLY A 74 -13.60 14.60 15.88
N GLU A 75 -12.79 15.30 15.09
CA GLU A 75 -12.37 14.84 13.77
C GLU A 75 -11.38 13.68 13.83
N PRO A 76 -11.67 12.54 13.18
CA PRO A 76 -10.79 11.40 13.20
C PRO A 76 -9.65 11.56 12.19
N ILE A 77 -8.60 10.76 12.34
CA ILE A 77 -7.54 10.68 11.34
C ILE A 77 -8.12 10.11 10.04
N ARG A 78 -8.00 10.87 8.95
CA ARG A 78 -8.58 10.53 7.65
C ARG A 78 -7.54 10.39 6.56
N LEU A 79 -7.84 9.53 5.59
CA LEU A 79 -7.16 9.40 4.30
C LEU A 79 -8.22 9.39 3.20
N THR A 80 -8.22 10.40 2.35
CA THR A 80 -9.11 10.50 1.20
C THR A 80 -8.27 10.40 -0.07
N PHE A 81 -8.65 9.51 -0.97
CA PHE A 81 -8.09 9.39 -2.30
C PHE A 81 -8.97 10.14 -3.29
N LEU A 82 -8.39 11.09 -4.02
CA LEU A 82 -9.08 11.93 -5.00
C LEU A 82 -8.48 11.73 -6.38
N ALA A 83 -9.32 11.82 -7.41
CA ALA A 83 -8.89 11.89 -8.79
C ALA A 83 -9.59 13.06 -9.50
N GLN A 84 -8.80 13.89 -10.18
CA GLN A 84 -9.29 14.93 -11.08
C GLN A 84 -8.56 14.80 -12.42
N GLY A 85 -9.25 14.24 -13.42
CA GLY A 85 -8.60 13.83 -14.66
C GLY A 85 -7.51 12.79 -14.40
N LYS A 86 -6.26 13.07 -14.80
CA LYS A 86 -5.09 12.19 -14.56
C LYS A 86 -4.28 12.56 -13.32
N GLN A 87 -4.84 13.40 -12.44
CA GLN A 87 -4.17 13.80 -11.20
C GLN A 87 -4.75 13.02 -10.02
N TYR A 88 -3.89 12.24 -9.36
CA TYR A 88 -4.23 11.38 -8.23
C TYR A 88 -3.63 11.96 -6.95
N ARG A 89 -4.50 12.36 -6.02
CA ARG A 89 -4.13 13.10 -4.81
C ARG A 89 -4.63 12.36 -3.57
N VAL A 90 -3.88 12.49 -2.48
CA VAL A 90 -4.38 12.14 -1.15
C VAL A 90 -4.53 13.40 -0.33
N GLU A 91 -5.53 13.44 0.52
CA GLU A 91 -5.68 14.47 1.54
C GLU A 91 -6.30 13.88 2.80
N GLY A 92 -6.24 14.62 3.90
CA GLY A 92 -6.88 14.17 5.12
C GLY A 92 -6.50 14.98 6.34
N PHE A 93 -6.84 14.42 7.50
CA PHE A 93 -6.45 14.92 8.81
C PHE A 93 -5.47 13.94 9.44
N SER A 94 -4.32 14.43 9.91
CA SER A 94 -3.23 13.62 10.50
C SER A 94 -3.32 13.50 12.03
N GLY A 95 -4.40 13.98 12.64
CA GLY A 95 -4.58 14.04 14.10
C GLY A 95 -4.27 15.41 14.70
N CYS A 96 -3.60 16.30 13.96
CA CYS A 96 -3.43 17.70 14.34
C CYS A 96 -3.63 18.68 13.17
N ASN A 97 -3.05 18.39 12.00
CA ASN A 97 -3.20 19.26 10.84
C ASN A 97 -3.86 18.55 9.66
N ARG A 98 -4.26 19.36 8.68
CA ARG A 98 -4.61 18.83 7.37
C ARG A 98 -3.34 18.54 6.60
N TYR A 99 -3.37 17.47 5.82
CA TYR A 99 -2.29 17.11 4.92
C TYR A 99 -2.82 16.89 3.51
N MET A 100 -1.91 17.03 2.55
CA MET A 100 -2.15 16.74 1.14
C MET A 100 -0.90 16.14 0.52
N GLY A 101 -1.08 15.27 -0.46
CA GLY A 101 -0.01 14.60 -1.19
C GLY A 101 -0.52 14.02 -2.49
N SER A 102 0.31 13.17 -3.09
CA SER A 102 -0.05 12.43 -4.30
C SER A 102 -0.01 10.94 -4.05
N TYR A 103 -0.75 10.17 -4.85
CA TYR A 103 -0.60 8.72 -4.86
C TYR A 103 -0.48 8.18 -6.28
N LYS A 104 0.09 6.98 -6.38
CA LYS A 104 0.13 6.19 -7.60
C LYS A 104 -0.32 4.79 -7.27
N LEU A 105 -1.34 4.32 -7.98
CA LEU A 105 -1.86 2.96 -7.87
C LEU A 105 -1.78 2.30 -9.24
N GLN A 106 -0.77 1.46 -9.44
CA GLN A 106 -0.54 0.80 -10.73
C GLN A 106 0.33 -0.44 -10.56
N SER A 107 0.17 -1.40 -11.47
CA SER A 107 1.04 -2.59 -11.54
C SER A 107 1.13 -3.36 -10.20
N GLY A 108 0.01 -3.46 -9.47
CA GLY A 108 0.00 -4.16 -8.18
C GLY A 108 0.64 -3.39 -7.04
N LYS A 109 0.92 -2.09 -7.20
CA LYS A 109 1.60 -1.27 -6.19
C LYS A 109 0.87 0.03 -5.89
N LEU A 110 0.85 0.40 -4.61
CA LEU A 110 0.41 1.69 -4.10
C LEU A 110 1.61 2.48 -3.57
N ALA A 111 1.85 3.68 -4.07
CA ALA A 111 2.79 4.63 -3.50
C ALA A 111 2.04 5.89 -3.07
N ILE A 112 2.31 6.38 -1.86
CA ILE A 112 1.82 7.67 -1.37
C ILE A 112 3.05 8.54 -1.14
N ASP A 113 3.14 9.62 -1.91
CA ASP A 113 4.30 10.50 -1.93
C ASP A 113 3.98 11.84 -1.24
N ALA A 114 4.92 12.24 -0.38
CA ALA A 114 5.10 13.59 0.14
C ALA A 114 3.82 14.23 0.73
N PRO A 115 3.27 13.69 1.82
CA PRO A 115 2.18 14.37 2.50
C PRO A 115 2.74 15.63 3.19
N ALA A 116 2.46 16.80 2.61
CA ALA A 116 2.75 18.09 3.22
C ALA A 116 1.57 18.47 4.13
N ALA A 117 1.88 18.93 5.35
CA ALA A 117 0.88 19.35 6.32
C ALA A 117 0.95 20.86 6.58
N THR A 118 -0.20 21.46 6.91
CA THR A 118 -0.22 22.82 7.46
C THR A 118 0.47 22.83 8.83
N ARG A 119 1.02 23.97 9.28
CA ARG A 119 1.65 24.09 10.60
C ARG A 119 0.75 24.85 11.56
N MET A 120 0.11 24.14 12.48
CA MET A 120 -0.53 24.69 13.68
C MET A 120 0.17 24.22 14.96
N ALA A 121 -0.03 24.93 16.06
CA ALA A 121 0.47 24.51 17.36
C ALA A 121 -0.33 23.30 17.87
N CYS A 122 0.26 22.12 17.81
CA CYS A 122 -0.33 20.89 18.33
C CYS A 122 -0.05 20.76 19.84
N VAL A 123 -1.06 20.96 20.68
CA VAL A 123 -0.97 20.72 22.12
C VAL A 123 -1.96 19.61 22.50
N PRO A 124 -1.54 18.60 23.28
CA PRO A 124 -0.20 18.34 23.81
C PRO A 124 0.81 17.87 22.73
N ALA A 125 2.11 17.86 23.07
CA ALA A 125 3.20 17.43 22.18
C ALA A 125 3.02 16.01 21.61
N ALA A 126 2.31 15.13 22.33
CA ALA A 126 1.94 13.80 21.85
C ALA A 126 1.13 13.84 20.54
N ARG A 127 0.34 14.91 20.29
CA ARG A 127 -0.41 15.07 19.03
C ARG A 127 0.50 15.40 17.85
N ALA A 128 1.53 16.23 18.07
CA ALA A 128 2.54 16.49 17.04
C ALA A 128 3.33 15.22 16.70
N ALA A 129 3.64 14.39 17.70
CA ALA A 129 4.30 13.11 17.48
C ALA A 129 3.40 12.15 16.68
N LEU A 130 2.12 12.04 17.02
CA LEU A 130 1.15 11.23 16.29
C LEU A 130 1.04 11.64 14.81
N GLU A 131 0.93 12.95 14.54
CA GLU A 131 0.91 13.45 13.18
C GLU A 131 2.17 13.05 12.40
N ASN A 132 3.36 13.34 12.94
CA ASN A 132 4.62 13.03 12.26
C ASN A 132 4.78 11.53 12.00
N ASP A 133 4.32 10.71 12.95
CA ASP A 133 4.35 9.26 12.81
C ASP A 133 3.38 8.78 11.74
N TYR A 134 2.16 9.34 11.68
CA TYR A 134 1.17 8.98 10.67
C TYR A 134 1.62 9.38 9.26
N LEU A 135 2.16 10.59 9.09
CA LEU A 135 2.66 11.06 7.79
C LEU A 135 3.86 10.22 7.32
N ARG A 136 4.74 9.82 8.24
CA ARG A 136 5.84 8.89 7.94
C ARG A 136 5.34 7.50 7.60
N ALA A 137 4.29 7.01 8.28
CA ALA A 137 3.68 5.71 8.01
C ALA A 137 3.18 5.61 6.57
N LEU A 138 2.53 6.65 6.05
CA LEU A 138 2.03 6.67 4.66
C LEU A 138 3.16 6.48 3.61
N GLY A 139 4.38 6.94 3.89
CA GLY A 139 5.55 6.70 3.01
C GLY A 139 6.28 5.38 3.26
N ALA A 140 5.98 4.69 4.36
CA ALA A 140 6.66 3.49 4.83
C ALA A 140 5.85 2.20 4.64
N ILE A 141 4.72 2.27 3.93
CA ILE A 141 3.89 1.11 3.62
C ILE A 141 4.71 0.08 2.83
N ASP A 142 4.64 -1.18 3.24
CA ASP A 142 5.27 -2.33 2.58
C ASP A 142 4.25 -3.17 1.80
N THR A 143 3.12 -3.49 2.43
CA THR A 143 1.97 -4.14 1.77
C THR A 143 0.67 -3.47 2.16
N PHE A 144 -0.36 -3.67 1.33
CA PHE A 144 -1.72 -3.27 1.65
C PHE A 144 -2.73 -4.35 1.25
N THR A 145 -3.81 -4.46 2.01
CA THR A 145 -4.92 -5.37 1.75
C THR A 145 -6.23 -4.61 1.66
N LEU A 146 -7.19 -5.19 0.94
CA LEU A 146 -8.57 -4.74 0.87
C LEU A 146 -9.48 -5.95 1.14
N ASP A 147 -10.61 -5.74 1.80
CA ASP A 147 -11.63 -6.78 2.01
C ASP A 147 -12.38 -7.15 0.73
N SER A 148 -12.53 -6.23 -0.23
CA SER A 148 -13.10 -6.53 -1.55
C SER A 148 -12.45 -5.69 -2.66
N GLY A 149 -12.51 -6.18 -3.91
CA GLY A 149 -11.91 -5.48 -5.06
C GLY A 149 -12.81 -4.42 -5.71
N GLY A 150 -14.09 -4.33 -5.33
CA GLY A 150 -15.06 -3.42 -5.96
C GLY A 150 -15.49 -2.27 -5.06
N ALA A 151 -16.00 -2.59 -3.88
CA ALA A 151 -16.43 -1.60 -2.90
C ALA A 151 -15.84 -1.95 -1.54
N PRO A 152 -14.50 -1.86 -1.38
CA PRO A 152 -13.86 -2.23 -0.13
C PRO A 152 -14.38 -1.37 1.03
N ARG A 153 -14.55 -1.98 2.19
CA ARG A 153 -14.95 -1.34 3.45
C ARG A 153 -13.80 -1.32 4.45
N HIS A 154 -12.83 -2.20 4.30
CA HIS A 154 -11.63 -2.28 5.14
C HIS A 154 -10.36 -2.20 4.28
N LEU A 155 -9.45 -1.32 4.70
CA LEU A 155 -8.13 -1.15 4.13
C LEU A 155 -7.09 -1.36 5.23
N THR A 156 -6.09 -2.19 5.00
CA THR A 156 -4.97 -2.35 5.94
C THR A 156 -3.67 -1.96 5.28
N PHE A 157 -2.82 -1.23 6.00
CA PHE A 157 -1.43 -0.96 5.64
C PHE A 157 -0.50 -1.67 6.61
N ASN A 158 0.35 -2.55 6.07
CA ASN A 158 1.45 -3.15 6.81
C ASN A 158 2.71 -2.34 6.51
N LEU A 159 3.32 -1.76 7.54
CA LEU A 159 4.50 -0.91 7.39
C LEU A 159 5.78 -1.73 7.41
N ARG A 160 6.85 -1.25 6.75
CA ARG A 160 8.18 -1.87 6.79
C ARG A 160 8.75 -2.01 8.21
N GLY A 161 8.27 -1.21 9.15
CA GLY A 161 8.64 -1.25 10.57
C GLY A 161 7.84 -2.26 11.41
N GLY A 162 6.88 -2.98 10.83
CA GLY A 162 6.04 -3.97 11.51
C GLY A 162 4.74 -3.41 12.11
N ASP A 163 4.56 -2.10 12.10
CA ASP A 163 3.29 -1.48 12.49
C ASP A 163 2.19 -1.80 11.46
N VAL A 164 0.94 -1.90 11.94
CA VAL A 164 -0.24 -2.17 11.13
C VAL A 164 -1.26 -1.06 11.37
N LEU A 165 -1.72 -0.42 10.30
CA LEU A 165 -2.77 0.59 10.31
C LEU A 165 -4.01 0.02 9.62
N GLU A 166 -5.14 0.01 10.31
CA GLU A 166 -6.42 -0.47 9.78
C GLU A 166 -7.39 0.69 9.63
N PHE A 167 -8.04 0.74 8.48
CA PHE A 167 -8.94 1.81 8.09
C PHE A 167 -10.32 1.27 7.73
N GLU A 168 -11.34 2.07 8.05
CA GLU A 168 -12.72 1.84 7.63
C GLU A 168 -13.17 2.87 6.60
N ARG A 169 -13.92 2.43 5.58
CA ARG A 169 -14.50 3.33 4.59
C ARG A 169 -15.59 4.21 5.20
N ARG A 170 -15.45 5.51 5.01
CA ARG A 170 -16.41 6.54 5.42
C ARG A 170 -17.21 7.03 4.22
N GLN A 171 -17.93 8.14 4.39
CA GLN A 171 -18.65 8.78 3.29
C GLN A 171 -17.66 9.24 2.23
N ASP A 172 -17.83 8.74 1.02
CA ASP A 172 -16.98 9.10 -0.12
C ASP A 172 -17.23 10.56 -0.53
N PRO A 173 -16.20 11.27 -0.99
CA PRO A 173 -16.35 12.60 -1.57
C PRO A 173 -17.22 12.56 -2.84
N PRO A 174 -17.92 13.65 -3.17
CA PRO A 174 -18.67 13.73 -4.42
C PRO A 174 -17.71 13.59 -5.61
N THR A 175 -18.16 12.88 -6.64
CA THR A 175 -17.43 12.83 -7.92
C THR A 175 -17.40 14.23 -8.54
N PRO A 176 -16.23 14.70 -9.03
CA PRO A 176 -16.12 15.98 -9.74
C PRO A 176 -17.02 16.10 -10.96
#